data_AF-A0A3L7WHM7-F1
#
_entry.id   AF-A0A3L7WHM7-F1
#
_cell.length_a   1.000
_cell.length_b   1.000
_cell.length_c   1.000
_cell.angle_alpha   90.00
_cell.angle_beta   90.00
_cell.angle_gamma   90.00
#
_symmetry.space_group_name_H-M   'P 1'
#
loop_
_entity.id
_entity.type
_entity.pdbx_description
1 polymer ?
#
loop_
_entity_poly.entity_id
_entity_poly.type
_entity_poly.pdbx_seq_one_letter_code
_entity_poly.pdbx_strand_id
1 'polypeptide(L)'
;MFTGYYLPYISGMTIYAQRLAEGLVRRGHQVTILCSHHDARLPLREDLGGVQVVRSRVLFGFRKGVVMPLFWYDLQRLLRDHDIFHRHVPGLLDAYISTRIARAMHKPVIFTHHCDIYLPFGLLNDAITAAMHTELRYAGELADLIISYSQDYAAYSRFLSHNRSKLRTVFPPIKIGT
;
A
#
# COMPACT_ATOMS: atom_id res chain seq x y z
N MET A 1 -6.91 2.40 4.03
CA MET A 1 -5.49 2.16 3.72
C MET A 1 -5.33 0.77 3.10
N PHE A 2 -4.41 0.58 2.14
CA PHE A 2 -4.07 -0.73 1.59
C PHE A 2 -2.58 -1.02 1.66
N THR A 3 -2.24 -2.22 2.12
CA THR A 3 -0.89 -2.77 2.17
C THR A 3 -0.94 -4.26 1.86
N GLY A 4 0.01 -4.78 1.07
CA GLY A 4 -0.02 -6.18 0.65
C GLY A 4 -0.02 -7.16 1.84
N TYR A 5 0.75 -6.84 2.88
CA TYR A 5 0.79 -7.56 4.14
C TYR A 5 0.52 -6.60 5.30
N TYR A 6 0.04 -7.14 6.41
CA TYR A 6 -0.16 -6.42 7.66
C TYR A 6 0.04 -7.37 8.86
N LEU A 7 -0.15 -6.88 10.07
CA LEU A 7 0.07 -7.67 11.29
C LEU A 7 -0.68 -9.02 11.26
N PRO A 8 -0.05 -10.08 11.81
CA PRO A 8 1.24 -10.12 12.51
C PRO A 8 2.47 -10.24 11.59
N TYR A 9 2.32 -10.09 10.27
CA TYR A 9 3.48 -10.02 9.37
C TYR A 9 4.32 -8.77 9.66
N ILE A 10 5.59 -8.95 9.99
CA ILE A 10 6.49 -7.85 10.40
C ILE A 10 7.44 -7.47 9.27
N SER A 11 7.44 -6.20 8.92
CA SER A 11 8.38 -5.54 8.01
C SER A 11 8.42 -4.05 8.32
N GLY A 12 9.37 -3.32 7.74
CA GLY A 12 9.39 -1.85 7.85
C GLY A 12 8.08 -1.21 7.37
N MET A 13 7.49 -1.75 6.30
CA MET A 13 6.23 -1.24 5.74
C MET A 13 5.03 -1.51 6.64
N THR A 14 4.94 -2.69 7.26
CA THR A 14 3.81 -3.04 8.13
C THR A 14 3.85 -2.25 9.43
N ILE A 15 5.04 -2.06 10.01
CA ILE A 15 5.22 -1.23 11.21
C ILE A 15 4.93 0.25 10.91
N TYR A 16 5.37 0.76 9.76
CA TYR A 16 5.01 2.11 9.32
C TYR A 16 3.48 2.26 9.22
N ALA A 17 2.83 1.35 8.48
CA ALA A 17 1.38 1.39 8.26
C ALA A 17 0.62 1.32 9.59
N GLN A 18 1.05 0.45 10.52
CA GLN A 18 0.47 0.36 11.87
C GLN A 18 0.58 1.69 12.62
N ARG A 19 1.79 2.26 12.71
CA ARG A 19 2.02 3.49 13.47
C ARG A 19 1.25 4.67 12.89
N LEU A 20 1.17 4.75 11.56
CA LEU A 20 0.37 5.75 10.88
C LEU A 20 -1.12 5.56 11.17
N ALA A 21 -1.64 4.33 10.99
CA ALA A 21 -3.04 4.01 11.20
C ALA A 21 -3.49 4.32 12.64
N GLU A 22 -2.76 3.81 13.64
CA GLU A 22 -3.05 4.11 15.05
C GLU A 22 -2.94 5.61 15.36
N GLY A 23 -1.98 6.31 14.75
CA GLY A 23 -1.82 7.76 14.91
C GLY A 23 -2.94 8.58 14.29
N LEU A 24 -3.58 8.09 13.23
CA LEU A 24 -4.77 8.67 12.63
C LEU A 24 -6.02 8.36 13.46
N VAL A 25 -6.16 7.13 13.95
CA VAL A 25 -7.24 6.75 14.87
C VAL A 25 -7.22 7.60 16.14
N ARG A 26 -6.05 7.82 16.76
CA ARG A 26 -5.91 8.70 17.93
C ARG A 26 -6.29 10.17 17.64
N ARG A 27 -6.28 10.59 16.37
CA ARG A 27 -6.73 11.92 15.94
C ARG A 27 -8.22 11.96 15.57
N GLY A 28 -8.95 10.87 15.76
CA GLY A 28 -10.39 10.78 15.51
C GLY A 28 -10.77 10.30 14.11
N HIS A 29 -9.82 9.82 13.29
CA HIS A 29 -10.12 9.30 11.96
C HIS A 29 -10.53 7.82 12.01
N GLN A 30 -11.51 7.44 11.19
CA GLN A 30 -11.80 6.04 10.92
C GLN A 30 -10.73 5.47 9.96
N VAL A 31 -10.04 4.41 10.39
CA VAL A 31 -9.00 3.77 9.57
C VAL A 31 -9.30 2.29 9.40
N THR A 32 -9.48 1.88 8.14
CA THR A 32 -9.50 0.47 7.75
C THR A 32 -8.24 0.11 6.97
N ILE A 33 -7.57 -0.99 7.35
CA ILE A 33 -6.49 -1.62 6.62
C ILE A 33 -7.05 -2.78 5.80
N LEU A 34 -7.00 -2.67 4.48
CA LEU A 34 -7.19 -3.80 3.57
C LEU A 34 -5.83 -4.45 3.29
N CYS A 35 -5.73 -5.77 3.47
CA CYS A 35 -4.50 -6.51 3.21
C CYS A 35 -4.78 -7.97 2.79
N SER A 36 -3.74 -8.74 2.49
CA SER A 36 -3.88 -10.16 2.18
C SER A 36 -4.11 -11.04 3.42
N HIS A 37 -4.96 -12.05 3.27
CA HIS A 37 -5.12 -13.15 4.23
C HIS A 37 -3.98 -14.16 4.10
N HIS A 38 -2.76 -13.70 4.42
CA HIS A 38 -1.51 -14.46 4.24
C HIS A 38 -1.34 -15.65 5.20
N ASP A 39 -2.05 -15.66 6.33
CA ASP A 39 -2.09 -16.77 7.29
C ASP A 39 -3.55 -17.14 7.57
N ALA A 40 -3.91 -18.39 7.25
CA ALA A 40 -5.26 -18.91 7.36
C ALA A 40 -5.80 -18.93 8.80
N ARG A 41 -4.93 -18.86 9.81
CA ARG A 41 -5.31 -18.82 11.23
C ARG A 41 -5.81 -17.44 11.67
N LEU A 42 -5.54 -16.39 10.89
CA LEU A 42 -5.96 -15.04 11.22
C LEU A 42 -7.45 -14.85 10.88
N PRO A 43 -8.17 -14.04 11.66
CA PRO A 43 -9.53 -13.67 11.31
C PRO A 43 -9.55 -12.81 10.03
N LEU A 44 -10.58 -12.98 9.21
CA LEU A 44 -10.79 -12.14 8.02
C LEU A 44 -11.08 -10.68 8.37
N ARG A 45 -11.63 -10.44 9.57
CA ARG A 45 -11.88 -9.10 10.10
C ARG A 45 -11.56 -9.07 11.59
N GLU A 46 -10.87 -8.03 12.03
CA GLU A 46 -10.63 -7.76 13.46
C GLU A 46 -10.35 -6.28 13.70
N ASP A 47 -10.47 -5.84 14.94
CA ASP A 47 -10.01 -4.53 15.39
C ASP A 47 -8.67 -4.66 16.10
N LEU A 48 -7.67 -3.90 15.66
CA LEU A 48 -6.36 -3.81 16.30
C LEU A 48 -6.11 -2.38 16.76
N GLY A 49 -6.44 -2.09 18.01
CA GLY A 49 -6.20 -0.77 18.61
C GLY A 49 -7.02 0.35 17.96
N GLY A 50 -8.28 0.07 17.61
CA GLY A 50 -9.18 0.97 16.89
C GLY A 50 -8.99 0.99 15.37
N VAL A 51 -7.99 0.25 14.84
CA VAL A 51 -7.79 0.07 13.41
C VAL A 51 -8.55 -1.17 12.95
N GLN A 52 -9.52 -0.97 12.06
CA GLN A 52 -10.26 -2.07 11.45
C GLN A 52 -9.36 -2.77 10.42
N VAL A 53 -9.16 -4.07 10.56
CA VAL A 53 -8.37 -4.86 9.61
C VAL A 53 -9.30 -5.75 8.82
N VAL A 54 -9.23 -5.68 7.50
CA VAL A 54 -9.98 -6.52 6.57
C VAL A 54 -8.99 -7.26 5.69
N ARG A 55 -9.03 -8.60 5.74
CA ARG A 55 -8.14 -9.47 4.96
C ARG A 55 -8.88 -10.03 3.76
N SER A 56 -8.43 -9.68 2.57
CA SER A 56 -8.92 -10.27 1.34
C SER A 56 -8.35 -11.69 1.20
N ARG A 57 -9.20 -12.64 0.84
CA ARG A 57 -8.83 -14.06 0.69
C ARG A 57 -7.75 -14.23 -0.37
N VAL A 58 -6.75 -15.05 -0.05
CA VAL A 58 -5.67 -15.43 -0.97
C VAL A 58 -6.02 -16.76 -1.62
N LEU A 59 -5.95 -16.83 -2.95
CA LEU A 59 -6.12 -18.08 -3.69
C LEU A 59 -4.80 -18.87 -3.73
N PHE A 60 -3.70 -18.19 -4.05
CA PHE A 60 -2.36 -18.76 -3.99
C PHE A 60 -1.32 -17.64 -3.81
N GLY A 61 -0.14 -18.03 -3.32
CA GLY A 61 1.04 -17.16 -3.24
C GLY A 61 2.10 -17.56 -4.26
N PHE A 62 2.84 -16.57 -4.77
CA PHE A 62 4.02 -16.79 -5.59
C PHE A 62 5.14 -15.85 -5.13
N ARG A 63 6.23 -16.41 -4.60
CA ARG A 63 7.30 -15.64 -3.92
C ARG A 63 6.71 -14.75 -2.82
N LYS A 64 6.92 -13.43 -2.90
CA LYS A 64 6.32 -12.42 -1.99
C LYS A 64 5.01 -11.83 -2.53
N GLY A 65 4.53 -12.31 -3.67
CA GLY A 65 3.26 -11.92 -4.27
C GLY A 65 2.15 -12.87 -3.82
N VAL A 66 0.91 -12.37 -3.81
CA VAL A 66 -0.29 -13.18 -3.56
C VAL A 66 -1.39 -12.78 -4.52
N VAL A 67 -2.19 -13.76 -4.94
CA VAL A 67 -3.37 -13.53 -5.78
C VAL A 67 -4.61 -13.52 -4.91
N MET A 68 -5.33 -12.41 -4.96
CA MET A 68 -6.52 -12.15 -4.16
C MET A 68 -7.74 -11.96 -5.08
N PRO A 69 -8.46 -13.04 -5.45
CA PRO A 69 -9.51 -12.98 -6.48
C PRO A 69 -10.78 -12.24 -6.04
N LEU A 70 -10.89 -11.80 -4.79
CA LEU A 70 -12.00 -10.97 -4.32
C LEU A 70 -11.54 -9.57 -3.93
N PHE A 71 -10.26 -9.23 -4.16
CA PHE A 71 -9.66 -7.98 -3.73
C PHE A 71 -10.41 -6.76 -4.24
N TRP A 72 -10.83 -6.76 -5.51
CA TRP A 72 -11.57 -5.64 -6.10
C TRP A 72 -12.94 -5.46 -5.47
N TYR A 73 -13.64 -6.55 -5.16
CA TYR A 73 -14.91 -6.49 -4.45
C TYR A 73 -14.74 -5.92 -3.04
N ASP A 74 -13.75 -6.42 -2.29
CA ASP A 74 -13.42 -5.93 -0.95
C ASP A 74 -13.01 -4.46 -0.97
N LEU A 75 -12.19 -4.06 -1.95
CA LEU A 75 -11.75 -2.69 -2.15
C LEU A 75 -12.94 -1.77 -2.45
N GLN A 76 -13.77 -2.09 -3.45
CA GLN A 76 -14.93 -1.27 -3.80
C GLN A 76 -15.91 -1.12 -2.64
N ARG A 77 -16.13 -2.20 -1.87
CA ARG A 77 -16.97 -2.15 -0.68
C ARG A 77 -16.43 -1.16 0.33
N LEU A 78 -15.14 -1.25 0.66
CA LEU A 78 -14.51 -0.34 1.62
C LEU A 78 -14.45 1.09 1.10
N LEU A 79 -14.17 1.31 -0.18
CA LEU A 79 -14.12 2.66 -0.76
C LEU A 79 -15.46 3.39 -0.68
N ARG A 80 -16.59 2.70 -0.67
CA ARG A 80 -17.90 3.37 -0.47
C ARG A 80 -18.00 4.04 0.89
N ASP A 81 -17.41 3.43 1.91
CA ASP A 81 -17.49 3.86 3.31
C ASP A 81 -16.33 4.80 3.72
N HIS A 82 -15.39 5.10 2.81
CA HIS A 82 -14.19 5.90 3.12
C HIS A 82 -13.99 7.04 2.13
N ASP A 83 -13.40 8.14 2.61
CA ASP A 83 -13.15 9.33 1.79
C ASP A 83 -11.85 9.26 1.01
N ILE A 84 -10.83 8.57 1.52
CA ILE A 84 -9.47 8.55 0.96
C ILE A 84 -8.97 7.12 0.77
N PHE A 85 -8.42 6.84 -0.40
CA PHE A 85 -7.65 5.62 -0.64
C PHE A 85 -6.16 5.86 -0.44
N HIS A 86 -5.66 5.51 0.75
CA HIS A 86 -4.23 5.58 1.05
C HIS A 86 -3.54 4.23 0.81
N ARG A 87 -2.72 4.17 -0.24
CA ARG A 87 -2.01 2.97 -0.67
C ARG A 87 -0.53 3.00 -0.26
N HIS A 88 -0.02 1.89 0.24
CA HIS A 88 1.40 1.68 0.45
C HIS A 88 2.00 0.96 -0.75
N VAL A 89 3.09 1.49 -1.30
CA VAL A 89 3.83 0.91 -2.43
C VAL A 89 5.29 0.64 -2.04
N PRO A 90 5.92 -0.44 -2.54
CA PRO A 90 5.52 -1.27 -3.66
C PRO A 90 4.34 -2.21 -3.38
N GLY A 91 3.50 -2.41 -4.41
CA GLY A 91 2.31 -3.27 -4.35
C GLY A 91 2.59 -4.75 -4.69
N LEU A 92 1.52 -5.52 -4.86
CA LEU A 92 1.54 -6.95 -5.22
C LEU A 92 1.12 -7.17 -6.68
N LEU A 93 1.53 -6.29 -7.60
CA LEU A 93 0.98 -6.19 -8.97
C LEU A 93 -0.52 -5.83 -9.02
N ASP A 94 -0.96 -4.99 -8.07
CA ASP A 94 -2.33 -4.52 -7.95
C ASP A 94 -2.47 -2.98 -7.87
N ALA A 95 -1.35 -2.25 -7.91
CA ALA A 95 -1.29 -0.80 -7.82
C ALA A 95 -2.06 -0.06 -8.91
N TYR A 96 -1.92 -0.46 -10.17
CA TYR A 96 -2.59 0.26 -11.26
C TYR A 96 -4.10 0.06 -11.19
N ILE A 97 -4.53 -1.20 -11.05
CA ILE A 97 -5.95 -1.57 -11.05
C ILE A 97 -6.65 -1.00 -9.83
N SER A 98 -6.09 -1.15 -8.62
CA SER A 98 -6.69 -0.59 -7.40
C SER A 98 -6.81 0.93 -7.43
N THR A 99 -5.79 1.61 -7.96
CA THR A 99 -5.80 3.07 -8.11
C THR A 99 -6.85 3.50 -9.11
N ARG A 100 -6.97 2.80 -10.25
CA ARG A 100 -8.03 3.03 -11.22
C ARG A 100 -9.42 2.86 -10.64
N ILE A 101 -9.65 1.82 -9.84
CA ILE A 101 -10.93 1.59 -9.16
C ILE A 101 -11.24 2.77 -8.23
N ALA A 102 -10.29 3.18 -7.40
CA ALA A 102 -10.47 4.32 -6.49
C ALA A 102 -10.79 5.62 -7.25
N ARG A 103 -10.04 5.91 -8.32
CA ARG A 103 -10.29 7.09 -9.16
C ARG A 103 -11.63 7.04 -9.89
N ALA A 104 -12.04 5.88 -10.39
CA ALA A 104 -13.35 5.68 -11.00
C ALA A 104 -14.51 5.86 -10.00
N MET A 105 -14.24 5.64 -8.71
CA MET A 105 -15.17 5.93 -7.61
C MET A 105 -15.01 7.34 -7.03
N HIS A 106 -14.27 8.21 -7.72
CA HIS A 106 -13.97 9.60 -7.31
C HIS A 106 -13.31 9.72 -5.94
N LYS A 107 -12.54 8.70 -5.52
CA LYS A 107 -11.79 8.72 -4.26
C LYS A 107 -10.39 9.29 -4.50
N PRO A 108 -9.97 10.34 -3.78
CA PRO A 108 -8.58 10.77 -3.75
C PRO A 108 -7.65 9.63 -3.37
N VAL A 109 -6.52 9.52 -4.08
CA VAL A 109 -5.54 8.46 -3.90
C VAL A 109 -4.21 9.04 -3.42
N ILE A 110 -3.77 8.59 -2.25
CA ILE A 110 -2.49 8.94 -1.65
C ILE A 110 -1.59 7.72 -1.68
N PHE A 111 -0.37 7.86 -2.18
CA PHE A 111 0.65 6.83 -2.06
C PHE A 111 1.61 7.17 -0.92
N THR A 112 1.98 6.17 -0.13
CA THR A 112 3.26 6.18 0.61
C THR A 112 4.21 5.22 -0.07
N HIS A 113 5.28 5.75 -0.62
CA HIS A 113 6.34 4.98 -1.26
C HIS A 113 7.41 4.60 -0.24
N HIS A 114 7.51 3.29 0.03
CA HIS A 114 8.45 2.73 1.00
C HIS A 114 9.82 2.45 0.41
N CYS A 115 9.86 1.89 -0.79
CA CYS A 115 11.09 1.51 -1.46
C CYS A 115 10.89 1.27 -2.96
N ASP A 116 11.97 1.38 -3.72
CA ASP A 116 12.04 0.91 -5.09
C ASP A 116 12.23 -0.62 -5.11
N ILE A 117 11.69 -1.27 -6.14
CA ILE A 117 11.79 -2.72 -6.30
C ILE A 117 13.02 -3.05 -7.14
N TYR A 118 13.90 -3.86 -6.56
CA TYR A 118 15.02 -4.50 -7.23
C TYR A 118 15.03 -5.99 -6.89
N LEU A 119 14.94 -6.84 -7.90
CA LEU A 119 15.09 -8.29 -7.78
C LEU A 119 16.47 -8.71 -8.29
N PRO A 120 17.03 -9.84 -7.82
CA PRO A 120 18.28 -10.38 -8.37
C PRO A 120 18.16 -10.66 -9.87
N PHE A 121 19.26 -10.52 -10.61
CA PHE A 121 19.30 -10.74 -12.07
C PHE A 121 18.76 -12.12 -12.47
N GLY A 122 18.00 -12.14 -13.58
CA GLY A 122 17.50 -13.34 -14.20
C GLY A 122 16.21 -13.07 -14.96
N LEU A 123 16.03 -13.70 -16.14
CA LEU A 123 14.95 -13.39 -17.09
C LEU A 123 13.56 -13.23 -16.44
N LEU A 124 13.19 -14.15 -15.55
CA LEU A 124 11.91 -14.08 -14.84
C LEU A 124 11.84 -12.90 -13.85
N ASN A 125 12.90 -12.65 -13.09
CA ASN A 125 12.96 -11.53 -12.14
C ASN A 125 13.01 -10.18 -12.87
N ASP A 126 13.68 -10.11 -14.01
CA ASP A 126 13.75 -8.93 -14.86
C ASP A 126 12.36 -8.62 -15.43
N ALA A 127 11.64 -9.64 -15.92
CA ALA A 127 10.26 -9.51 -16.37
C ALA A 127 9.32 -9.04 -15.25
N ILE A 128 9.43 -9.62 -14.04
CA ILE A 128 8.63 -9.20 -12.87
C ILE A 128 8.95 -7.74 -12.49
N THR A 129 10.23 -7.38 -12.45
CA THR A 129 10.67 -6.01 -12.12
C THR A 129 10.12 -5.02 -13.12
N ALA A 130 10.23 -5.31 -14.42
CA ALA A 130 9.68 -4.48 -15.49
C ALA A 130 8.16 -4.33 -15.39
N ALA A 131 7.43 -5.42 -15.09
CA ALA A 131 5.99 -5.38 -14.87
C ALA A 131 5.63 -4.48 -13.68
N MET A 132 6.30 -4.64 -12.53
CA MET A 132 6.03 -3.83 -11.34
C MET A 132 6.37 -2.35 -11.56
N HIS A 133 7.47 -2.03 -12.24
CA HIS A 133 7.82 -0.64 -12.56
C HIS A 133 6.82 -0.01 -13.53
N THR A 134 6.39 -0.76 -14.55
CA THR A 134 5.40 -0.31 -15.53
C THR A 134 4.06 -0.02 -14.85
N GLU A 135 3.59 -0.97 -14.04
CA GLU A 135 2.37 -0.81 -13.27
C GLU A 135 2.45 0.40 -12.33
N LEU A 136 3.54 0.50 -11.55
CA LEU A 136 3.71 1.56 -10.58
C LEU A 136 3.77 2.93 -11.27
N ARG A 137 4.38 3.04 -12.46
CA ARG A 137 4.35 4.27 -13.26
C ARG A 137 2.92 4.72 -13.56
N TYR A 138 2.10 3.85 -14.15
CA TYR A 138 0.71 4.19 -14.49
C TYR A 138 -0.15 4.44 -13.25
N ALA A 139 0.07 3.67 -12.17
CA ALA A 139 -0.59 3.92 -10.89
C ALA A 139 -0.20 5.29 -10.32
N GLY A 140 1.09 5.62 -10.43
CA GLY A 140 1.66 6.90 -10.04
C GLY A 140 0.99 8.04 -10.77
N GLU A 141 0.86 7.99 -12.11
CA GLU A 141 0.18 9.00 -12.93
C GLU A 141 -1.23 9.33 -12.41
N LEU A 142 -1.96 8.32 -11.92
CA LEU A 142 -3.31 8.45 -11.39
C LEU A 142 -3.40 8.89 -9.91
N ALA A 143 -2.32 8.79 -9.13
CA ALA A 143 -2.30 9.21 -7.74
C ALA A 143 -2.38 10.75 -7.62
N ASP A 144 -3.10 11.24 -6.61
CA ASP A 144 -3.23 12.67 -6.33
C ASP A 144 -2.03 13.21 -5.53
N LEU A 145 -1.49 12.37 -4.63
CA LEU A 145 -0.36 12.72 -3.76
C LEU A 145 0.55 11.51 -3.56
N ILE A 146 1.86 11.72 -3.59
CA ILE A 146 2.86 10.69 -3.30
C ILE A 146 3.75 11.17 -2.15
N ILE A 147 3.87 10.33 -1.13
CA ILE A 147 4.68 10.56 0.06
C ILE A 147 5.95 9.72 -0.03
N SER A 148 7.10 10.35 0.22
CA SER A 148 8.41 9.72 0.43
C SER A 148 8.98 10.13 1.80
N TYR A 149 9.97 9.41 2.31
CA TYR A 149 10.55 9.64 3.63
C TYR A 149 11.56 10.77 3.70
N SER A 150 12.32 10.97 2.64
CA SER A 150 13.32 12.00 2.57
C SER A 150 13.41 12.57 1.16
N GLN A 151 13.89 13.81 1.09
CA GLN A 151 14.14 14.47 -0.19
C GLN A 151 15.27 13.77 -0.95
N ASP A 152 16.30 13.33 -0.23
CA ASP A 152 17.44 12.60 -0.77
C ASP A 152 16.98 11.31 -1.45
N TYR A 153 16.23 10.46 -0.75
CA TYR A 153 15.72 9.21 -1.33
C TYR A 153 14.83 9.48 -2.56
N ALA A 154 13.99 10.50 -2.51
CA ALA A 154 13.14 10.87 -3.63
C ALA A 154 13.90 11.42 -4.85
N ALA A 155 15.10 11.97 -4.65
CA ALA A 155 15.94 12.46 -5.73
C ALA A 155 16.52 11.33 -6.59
N TYR A 156 16.81 10.17 -5.97
CA TYR A 156 17.44 9.01 -6.61
C TYR A 156 16.45 7.90 -7.03
N SER A 157 15.20 7.92 -6.56
CA SER A 157 14.18 6.98 -7.04
C SER A 157 13.69 7.35 -8.45
N ARG A 158 13.76 6.38 -9.37
CA ARG A 158 13.21 6.53 -10.72
C ARG A 158 11.70 6.77 -10.68
N PHE A 159 10.95 6.07 -9.84
CA PHE A 159 9.50 6.26 -9.76
C PHE A 159 9.12 7.66 -9.23
N LEU A 160 9.77 8.09 -8.15
CA LEU A 160 9.46 9.36 -7.50
C LEU A 160 9.87 10.56 -8.37
N SER A 161 10.99 10.46 -9.08
CA SER A 161 11.46 11.52 -9.98
C SER A 161 10.51 11.78 -11.16
N HIS A 162 9.73 10.80 -11.60
CA HIS A 162 8.69 10.99 -12.62
C HIS A 162 7.43 11.70 -12.08
N ASN A 163 7.26 11.78 -10.75
CA ASN A 163 6.04 12.28 -10.11
C ASN A 163 6.31 13.51 -9.21
N ARG A 164 7.34 14.31 -9.51
CA ARG A 164 7.82 15.41 -8.64
C ARG A 164 6.75 16.45 -8.28
N SER A 165 5.84 16.79 -9.19
CA SER A 165 4.81 17.82 -8.95
C SER A 165 3.88 17.47 -7.79
N LYS A 166 3.63 16.17 -7.57
CA LYS A 166 2.74 15.64 -6.54
C LYS A 166 3.48 14.90 -5.42
N LEU A 167 4.80 15.05 -5.35
CA LEU A 167 5.63 14.46 -4.31
C LEU A 167 5.66 15.36 -3.07
N ARG A 168 5.50 14.78 -1.89
CA ARG A 168 5.77 15.41 -0.59
C ARG A 168 6.65 14.50 0.26
N THR A 169 7.51 15.10 1.06
CA THR A 169 8.38 14.40 1.99
C THR A 169 7.78 14.46 3.39
N VAL A 170 7.57 13.29 3.99
CA VAL A 170 7.08 13.16 5.36
C VAL A 170 7.89 12.07 6.04
N PHE A 171 8.59 12.43 7.12
CA PHE A 171 9.39 11.48 7.88
C PHE A 171 8.54 10.34 8.44
N PRO A 172 9.12 9.13 8.59
CA PRO A 172 8.39 7.99 9.09
C PRO A 172 7.90 8.22 10.54
N PRO A 173 6.71 7.70 10.88
CA PRO A 173 6.19 7.80 12.24
C PRO A 173 7.06 6.94 13.17
N ILE A 174 7.77 7.60 14.07
CA ILE A 174 8.55 6.98 15.12
C ILE A 174 7.77 7.05 16.44
N LYS A 175 7.72 5.94 17.17
CA LYS A 175 7.29 5.95 18.57
C LYS A 175 8.54 6.22 19.40
N ILE A 176 8.58 7.38 20.06
CA ILE A 176 9.61 7.69 21.05
C ILE A 176 9.10 7.06 22.35
N GLY A 177 9.93 6.25 23.01
CA GLY A 177 9.58 5.69 24.32
C GLY A 177 9.36 6.84 25.30
N THR A 178 8.19 6.86 25.93
CA THR A 178 7.90 7.69 27.10
C THR A 178 8.32 6.95 28.35
#